data_AF-U5EC10-F1
#
_entry.id   AF-U5EC10-F1
#
_cell.length_a   1.000
_cell.length_b   1.000
_cell.length_c   1.000
_cell.angle_alpha   90.00
_cell.angle_beta   90.00
_cell.angle_gamma   90.00
#
_symmetry.space_group_name_H-M   'P 1'
#
loop_
_entity.id
_entity.type
_entity.pdbx_description
1 polymer ?
#
loop_
_entity_poly.entity_id
_entity_poly.type
_entity_poly.pdbx_seq_one_letter_code
_entity_poly.pdbx_strand_id
1 'polypeptide(L)'
;MPLAEQDRSRWDSDLIAEGRALVRECLRRNTPGPYQIQAAINAVHTDGTATDWPQILTLYDHLYTLTPTPVVALHRTVAVAEVHGPAAALHDLAAIDLPGHHLYHAVHADLLRRIGRTADAAAAYDTAISLATNDIERAHLQRHRATLGH
;
A
#
# COMPACT_ATOMS: atom_id res chain seq x y z
N MET A 1 10.87 3.33 -8.47
CA MET A 1 11.59 2.09 -8.13
C MET A 1 11.02 1.55 -6.81
N PRO A 2 10.45 0.33 -6.76
CA PRO A 2 9.82 -0.25 -5.58
C PRO A 2 10.75 -0.26 -4.35
N LEU A 3 10.19 -0.10 -3.14
CA LEU A 3 10.89 -0.16 -1.84
C LEU A 3 11.63 -1.48 -1.57
N ALA A 4 11.23 -2.55 -2.27
CA ALA A 4 11.88 -3.87 -2.22
C ALA A 4 13.13 -3.96 -3.11
N GLU A 5 13.27 -3.05 -4.08
CA GLU A 5 14.40 -3.02 -5.02
C GLU A 5 15.50 -2.03 -4.54
N GLN A 6 15.29 -1.30 -3.43
CA GLN A 6 16.24 -0.31 -2.89
C GLN A 6 17.29 -0.96 -1.96
N ASP A 7 18.55 -0.58 -2.16
CA ASP A 7 19.64 -0.93 -1.25
C ASP A 7 19.53 -0.10 0.04
N ARG A 8 18.93 -0.73 1.07
CA ARG A 8 18.65 -0.13 2.38
C ARG A 8 19.90 0.10 3.23
N SER A 9 21.06 -0.43 2.82
CA SER A 9 22.33 -0.17 3.51
C SER A 9 22.85 1.27 3.30
N ARG A 10 22.28 1.99 2.33
CA ARG A 10 22.67 3.36 1.98
C ARG A 10 21.82 4.43 2.65
N TRP A 11 20.85 4.03 3.47
CA TRP A 11 20.00 4.97 4.17
C TRP A 11 20.69 5.49 5.41
N ASP A 12 20.57 6.79 5.65
CA ASP A 12 21.14 7.44 6.83
C ASP A 12 20.34 7.01 8.07
N SER A 13 20.96 6.15 8.87
CA SER A 13 20.36 5.58 10.08
C SER A 13 20.03 6.64 11.12
N ASP A 14 20.77 7.74 11.14
CA ASP A 14 20.59 8.82 12.11
C ASP A 14 19.39 9.69 11.72
N LEU A 15 19.21 9.99 10.43
CA LEU A 15 18.00 10.67 9.93
C LEU A 15 16.74 9.81 10.08
N ILE A 16 16.86 8.48 9.93
CA ILE A 16 15.75 7.55 10.20
C ILE A 16 15.41 7.52 11.70
N ALA A 17 16.42 7.46 12.57
CA ALA A 17 16.22 7.46 14.01
C ALA A 17 15.61 8.79 14.51
N GLU A 18 16.05 9.92 13.95
CA GLU A 18 15.51 11.25 14.23
C GLU A 18 14.06 11.39 13.74
N GLY A 19 13.77 11.00 12.49
CA GLY A 19 12.41 10.98 11.96
C GLY A 19 11.47 10.11 12.80
N ARG A 20 11.94 8.95 13.27
CA ARG A 20 11.20 8.09 14.19
C ARG A 20 10.97 8.72 15.56
N ALA A 21 11.97 9.43 16.11
CA ALA A 21 11.83 10.12 17.39
C ALA A 21 10.81 11.25 17.32
N LEU A 22 10.83 12.03 16.23
CA LEU A 22 9.87 13.11 15.98
C LEU A 22 8.43 12.57 15.82
N VAL A 23 8.26 11.46 15.09
CA VAL A 23 6.98 10.75 14.97
C VAL A 23 6.48 10.24 16.32
N ARG A 24 7.34 9.57 17.10
CA ARG A 24 6.97 9.05 18.43
C ARG A 24 6.58 10.15 19.40
N GLU A 25 7.26 11.29 19.38
CA GLU A 25 6.90 12.44 20.21
C GLU A 25 5.58 13.10 19.77
N CYS A 26 5.29 13.11 18.46
CA CYS A 26 4.00 13.55 17.94
C CYS A 26 2.85 12.63 18.36
N LEU A 27 3.06 11.32 18.30
CA LEU A 27 2.06 10.32 18.72
C LEU A 27 1.77 10.41 20.23
N ARG A 28 2.76 10.77 21.04
CA ARG A 28 2.63 11.00 22.50
C ARG A 28 1.69 12.16 22.87
N ARG A 29 1.42 13.10 21.95
CA ARG A 29 0.50 14.24 22.16
C ARG A 29 -0.99 13.87 21.98
N ASN A 30 -1.29 12.63 21.62
CA ASN A 30 -2.63 12.02 21.55
C ASN A 30 -3.67 12.73 20.65
N THR A 31 -3.23 13.63 19.77
CA THR A 31 -4.01 14.21 18.66
C THR A 31 -3.14 14.37 17.40
N PRO A 32 -2.57 13.29 16.85
CA PRO A 32 -1.76 13.38 15.64
C PRO A 32 -2.63 13.82 14.45
N GLY A 33 -2.16 14.80 13.68
CA GLY A 33 -2.78 15.18 12.42
C GLY A 33 -2.46 14.19 11.29
N PRO A 34 -3.06 14.38 10.10
CA PRO A 34 -2.87 13.47 8.96
C PRO A 34 -1.40 13.25 8.57
N TYR A 35 -0.59 14.31 8.59
CA TYR A 35 0.83 14.23 8.25
C TYR A 35 1.65 13.44 9.28
N GLN A 36 1.33 13.58 10.57
CA GLN A 36 2.00 12.80 11.62
C GLN A 36 1.69 11.31 11.49
N ILE A 37 0.45 10.94 11.11
CA ILE A 37 0.07 9.54 10.89
C ILE A 37 0.75 9.00 9.62
N GLN A 38 0.79 9.76 8.54
CA GLN A 38 1.53 9.36 7.33
C GLN A 38 3.03 9.15 7.61
N ALA A 39 3.63 10.02 8.42
CA ALA A 39 5.02 9.84 8.87
C ALA A 39 5.18 8.57 9.73
N ALA A 40 4.21 8.25 10.59
CA ALA A 40 4.18 7.00 11.35
C ALA A 40 4.08 5.76 10.44
N ILE A 41 3.22 5.78 9.42
CA ILE A 41 3.10 4.70 8.44
C ILE A 41 4.45 4.44 7.76
N ASN A 42 5.13 5.50 7.31
CA ASN A 42 6.46 5.39 6.71
C ASN A 42 7.51 4.86 7.71
N ALA A 43 7.47 5.32 8.96
CA ALA A 43 8.37 4.84 10.01
C ALA A 43 8.20 3.33 10.26
N VAL A 44 6.97 2.83 10.26
CA VAL A 44 6.66 1.40 10.42
C VAL A 44 7.10 0.59 9.21
N HIS A 45 6.95 1.10 7.98
CA HIS A 45 7.47 0.43 6.77
C HIS A 45 8.99 0.26 6.76
N THR A 46 9.71 1.18 7.43
CA THR A 46 11.17 1.13 7.55
C THR A 46 11.63 0.39 8.82
N ASP A 47 10.66 0.04 9.67
CA ASP A 47 10.64 -0.82 10.87
C ASP A 47 11.41 -2.17 10.79
N GLY A 48 12.69 -2.30 11.14
CA GLY A 48 13.38 -3.60 11.10
C GLY A 48 13.35 -4.33 9.73
N THR A 49 13.28 -5.67 9.77
CA THR A 49 13.37 -6.53 8.57
C THR A 49 12.03 -6.84 7.91
N ALA A 50 10.91 -6.69 8.64
CA ALA A 50 9.57 -6.98 8.17
C ALA A 50 8.59 -5.92 8.68
N THR A 51 7.62 -5.54 7.84
CA THR A 51 6.60 -4.54 8.19
C THR A 51 5.61 -5.10 9.21
N ASP A 52 5.33 -4.33 10.27
CA ASP A 52 4.24 -4.60 11.21
C ASP A 52 2.90 -4.18 10.59
N TRP A 53 2.30 -5.10 9.84
CA TRP A 53 1.03 -4.86 9.15
C TRP A 53 -0.16 -4.56 10.08
N PRO A 54 -0.34 -5.22 11.24
CA PRO A 54 -1.35 -4.82 12.23
C PRO A 54 -1.22 -3.35 12.67
N GLN A 55 0.02 -2.88 12.89
CA GLN A 55 0.26 -1.49 13.22
C GLN A 55 -0.06 -0.55 12.04
N ILE A 56 0.32 -0.91 10.82
CA ILE A 56 -0.02 -0.15 9.61
C ILE A 56 -1.54 -0.04 9.44
N LEU A 57 -2.28 -1.12 9.65
CA LEU A 57 -3.74 -1.12 9.55
C LEU A 57 -4.36 -0.16 10.57
N THR A 58 -3.92 -0.21 11.82
CA THR A 58 -4.36 0.70 12.89
C THR A 58 -4.12 2.17 12.51
N LEU A 59 -2.95 2.48 11.93
CA LEU A 59 -2.63 3.83 11.48
C LEU A 59 -3.50 4.27 10.30
N TYR A 60 -3.81 3.37 9.36
CA TYR A 60 -4.73 3.68 8.26
C TYR A 60 -6.18 3.84 8.73
N ASP A 61 -6.64 3.09 9.73
CA ASP A 61 -7.95 3.28 10.36
C ASP A 61 -8.08 4.71 10.95
N HIS A 62 -7.04 5.14 11.68
CA HIS A 62 -6.98 6.50 12.22
C HIS A 62 -6.91 7.56 11.11
N LEU A 63 -6.07 7.35 10.09
CA LEU A 63 -5.95 8.28 8.97
C LEU A 63 -7.27 8.41 8.21
N TYR A 64 -7.97 7.31 7.98
CA TYR A 64 -9.26 7.31 7.27
C TYR A 64 -10.33 8.07 8.05
N THR A 65 -10.34 7.95 9.39
CA THR A 65 -11.24 8.73 10.26
C THR A 65 -11.00 10.24 10.13
N LEU A 66 -9.75 10.67 9.97
CA LEU A 66 -9.40 12.08 9.79
C LEU A 66 -9.51 12.56 8.34
N THR A 67 -9.36 11.67 7.37
CA THR A 67 -9.23 11.99 5.95
C THR A 67 -9.85 10.86 5.11
N PRO A 68 -11.19 10.81 5.01
CA PRO A 68 -11.91 9.71 4.35
C PRO A 68 -11.89 9.84 2.83
N THR A 69 -10.70 9.82 2.23
CA THR A 69 -10.55 9.90 0.77
C THR A 69 -10.47 8.49 0.16
N PRO A 70 -10.89 8.33 -1.10
CA PRO A 70 -10.78 7.03 -1.79
C PRO A 70 -9.36 6.48 -1.86
N VAL A 71 -8.34 7.36 -1.95
CA VAL A 71 -6.92 6.96 -1.96
C VAL A 71 -6.48 6.41 -0.60
N VAL A 72 -6.92 7.04 0.50
CA VAL A 72 -6.64 6.51 1.86
C VAL A 72 -7.33 5.17 2.07
N ALA A 73 -8.58 5.04 1.61
CA ALA A 73 -9.30 3.75 1.63
C ALA A 73 -8.56 2.67 0.84
N LEU A 74 -8.05 3.00 -0.35
CA LEU A 74 -7.30 2.06 -1.18
C LEU A 74 -6.02 1.58 -0.49
N HIS A 75 -5.25 2.48 0.12
CA HIS A 75 -4.06 2.08 0.86
C HIS A 75 -4.40 1.23 2.09
N ARG A 76 -5.49 1.54 2.80
CA ARG A 76 -6.01 0.74 3.90
C ARG A 76 -6.35 -0.68 3.43
N THR A 77 -6.96 -0.85 2.26
CA THR A 77 -7.26 -2.17 1.69
C THR A 77 -6.02 -3.06 1.56
N VAL A 78 -4.86 -2.48 1.20
CA VAL A 78 -3.59 -3.23 1.17
C VAL A 78 -3.23 -3.73 2.56
N ALA A 79 -3.35 -2.90 3.59
CA ALA A 79 -3.10 -3.32 4.97
C ALA A 79 -4.08 -4.42 5.43
N VAL A 80 -5.36 -4.33 5.08
CA VAL A 80 -6.37 -5.38 5.33
C VAL A 80 -5.97 -6.69 4.67
N ALA A 81 -5.42 -6.65 3.45
CA ALA A 81 -5.00 -7.86 2.73
C ALA A 81 -3.89 -8.62 3.47
N GLU A 82 -2.99 -7.88 4.13
CA GLU A 82 -1.87 -8.44 4.86
C GLU A 82 -2.26 -8.95 6.26
N VAL A 83 -3.24 -8.32 6.91
CA VAL A 83 -3.69 -8.70 8.26
C VAL A 83 -4.83 -9.72 8.25
N HIS A 84 -5.83 -9.51 7.41
CA HIS A 84 -7.07 -10.28 7.36
C HIS A 84 -7.21 -11.14 6.10
N GLY A 85 -6.23 -11.03 5.19
CA GLY A 85 -6.16 -11.83 3.98
C GLY A 85 -6.83 -11.18 2.76
N PRO A 86 -6.50 -11.67 1.56
CA PRO A 86 -6.88 -11.05 0.29
C PRO A 86 -8.39 -11.05 0.03
N ALA A 87 -9.14 -12.02 0.55
CA ALA A 87 -10.59 -12.07 0.38
C ALA A 87 -11.31 -10.93 1.14
N ALA A 88 -10.87 -10.62 2.36
CA ALA A 88 -11.38 -9.49 3.13
C ALA A 88 -11.07 -8.16 2.42
N ALA A 89 -9.84 -8.03 1.91
CA ALA A 89 -9.46 -6.84 1.14
C ALA A 89 -10.26 -6.66 -0.15
N LEU A 90 -10.60 -7.74 -0.87
CA LEU A 90 -11.46 -7.66 -2.06
C LEU A 90 -12.86 -7.13 -1.72
N HIS A 91 -13.40 -7.52 -0.56
CA HIS A 91 -14.67 -7.00 -0.08
C HIS A 91 -14.60 -5.49 0.17
N ASP A 92 -13.56 -5.03 0.90
CA ASP A 92 -13.35 -3.61 1.17
C ASP A 92 -13.09 -2.81 -0.12
N LEU A 93 -12.34 -3.38 -1.07
CA LEU A 93 -12.01 -2.74 -2.35
C LEU A 93 -13.26 -2.45 -3.19
N ALA A 94 -14.27 -3.32 -3.14
CA ALA A 94 -15.51 -3.18 -3.90
C ALA A 94 -16.33 -1.95 -3.47
N ALA A 95 -16.12 -1.43 -2.27
CA ALA A 95 -16.78 -0.22 -1.77
C ALA A 95 -16.09 1.09 -2.20
N ILE A 96 -14.90 1.01 -2.83
CA ILE A 96 -14.11 2.19 -3.22
C ILE A 96 -14.43 2.57 -4.67
N ASP A 97 -14.92 3.78 -4.87
CA ASP A 97 -15.15 4.35 -6.20
C ASP A 97 -13.89 5.05 -6.74
N LEU A 98 -13.00 4.27 -7.37
CA LEU A 98 -11.80 4.74 -8.08
C LEU A 98 -11.54 4.01 -9.43
N PRO A 99 -12.57 3.77 -10.28
CA PRO A 99 -12.41 2.95 -11.48
C PRO A 99 -11.44 3.53 -12.52
N GLY A 100 -11.16 4.83 -12.50
CA GLY A 100 -10.20 5.48 -13.40
C GLY A 100 -8.75 5.45 -12.91
N HIS A 101 -8.47 4.92 -11.72
CA HIS A 101 -7.15 4.99 -11.11
C HIS A 101 -6.38 3.68 -11.30
N HIS A 102 -5.22 3.73 -11.96
CA HIS A 102 -4.43 2.52 -12.24
C HIS A 102 -4.08 1.72 -10.97
N LEU A 103 -3.78 2.39 -9.85
CA LEU A 103 -3.51 1.73 -8.56
C LEU A 103 -4.69 0.89 -8.04
N TYR A 104 -5.94 1.29 -8.29
CA TYR A 104 -7.11 0.50 -7.91
C TYR A 104 -7.07 -0.86 -8.61
N HIS A 105 -6.87 -0.84 -9.92
CA HIS A 105 -6.80 -2.06 -10.75
C HIS A 105 -5.57 -2.91 -10.43
N ALA A 106 -4.44 -2.28 -10.10
CA ALA A 106 -3.24 -2.99 -9.68
C ALA A 106 -3.45 -3.76 -8.36
N VAL A 107 -4.08 -3.13 -7.36
CA VAL A 107 -4.44 -3.78 -6.09
C VAL A 107 -5.47 -4.88 -6.35
N HIS A 108 -6.51 -4.61 -7.14
CA HIS A 108 -7.51 -5.62 -7.49
C HIS A 108 -6.88 -6.86 -8.13
N ALA A 109 -5.98 -6.66 -9.10
CA ALA A 109 -5.27 -7.72 -9.77
C ALA A 109 -4.40 -8.56 -8.83
N ASP A 110 -3.65 -7.92 -7.93
CA ASP A 110 -2.82 -8.64 -6.95
C ASP A 110 -3.68 -9.48 -5.99
N LEU A 111 -4.77 -8.93 -5.48
CA LEU A 111 -5.67 -9.65 -4.59
C LEU A 111 -6.32 -10.86 -5.27
N LEU A 112 -6.80 -10.70 -6.52
CA LEU A 112 -7.34 -11.79 -7.33
C LEU A 112 -6.30 -12.88 -7.58
N ARG A 113 -5.06 -12.50 -7.88
CA ARG A 113 -3.94 -13.44 -8.04
C ARG A 113 -3.69 -14.23 -6.76
N ARG A 114 -3.69 -13.59 -5.59
CA ARG A 114 -3.45 -14.24 -4.29
C ARG A 114 -4.52 -15.26 -3.92
N ILE A 115 -5.74 -15.14 -4.45
CA ILE A 115 -6.82 -16.13 -4.27
C ILE A 115 -6.97 -17.10 -5.45
N GLY A 116 -6.02 -17.10 -6.40
CA GLY A 116 -6.01 -18.05 -7.53
C GLY A 116 -6.95 -17.71 -8.68
N ARG A 117 -7.54 -16.50 -8.72
CA ARG A 117 -8.39 -16.03 -9.82
C ARG A 117 -7.54 -15.42 -10.95
N THR A 118 -6.67 -16.24 -11.53
CA THR A 118 -5.62 -15.81 -12.47
C THR A 118 -6.16 -15.08 -13.71
N ALA A 119 -7.26 -15.55 -14.30
CA ALA A 119 -7.87 -14.91 -15.48
C ALA A 119 -8.39 -13.50 -15.17
N ASP A 120 -9.09 -13.34 -14.03
CA ASP A 120 -9.60 -12.05 -13.60
C ASP A 120 -8.46 -11.11 -13.20
N ALA A 121 -7.42 -11.65 -12.55
CA ALA A 121 -6.21 -10.90 -12.22
C ALA A 121 -5.52 -10.37 -13.47
N ALA A 122 -5.44 -11.17 -14.55
CA ALA A 122 -4.85 -10.74 -15.81
C ALA A 122 -5.65 -9.57 -16.43
N ALA A 123 -6.98 -9.66 -16.46
CA ALA A 123 -7.82 -8.59 -16.98
C ALA A 123 -7.69 -7.28 -16.17
N ALA A 124 -7.59 -7.40 -14.85
CA ALA A 124 -7.36 -6.25 -13.97
C ALA A 124 -5.96 -5.63 -14.18
N TYR A 125 -4.91 -6.45 -14.33
CA TYR A 125 -3.58 -5.94 -14.69
C TYR A 125 -3.57 -5.25 -16.05
N ASP A 126 -4.24 -5.81 -17.07
CA ASP A 126 -4.33 -5.20 -18.40
C ASP A 126 -5.01 -3.81 -18.33
N THR A 127 -6.06 -3.69 -17.51
CA THR A 127 -6.70 -2.40 -17.23
C THR A 127 -5.75 -1.44 -16.51
N ALA A 128 -5.04 -1.90 -15.48
CA ALA A 128 -4.06 -1.09 -14.76
C ALA A 128 -2.94 -0.57 -15.69
N ILE A 129 -2.44 -1.41 -16.59
CA ILE A 129 -1.41 -1.08 -17.59
C ILE A 129 -1.91 0.01 -18.55
N SER A 130 -3.17 -0.07 -18.98
CA SER A 130 -3.77 0.91 -19.89
C SER A 130 -3.95 2.30 -19.25
N LEU A 131 -4.17 2.34 -17.94
CA LEU A 131 -4.37 3.58 -17.17
C LEU A 131 -3.07 4.14 -16.57
N ALA A 132 -1.98 3.38 -16.58
CA ALA A 132 -0.69 3.82 -16.04
C ALA A 132 -0.12 4.96 -16.89
N THR A 133 0.15 6.10 -16.25
CA THR A 133 0.67 7.30 -16.90
C THR A 133 2.20 7.36 -16.91
N ASN A 134 2.85 6.52 -16.11
CA ASN A 134 4.31 6.43 -15.98
C ASN A 134 4.84 5.12 -16.57
N ASP A 135 5.85 5.21 -17.44
CA ASP A 135 6.46 4.06 -18.09
C ASP A 135 7.11 3.07 -17.10
N ILE A 136 7.63 3.57 -15.97
CA ILE A 136 8.20 2.72 -14.90
C ILE A 136 7.11 1.88 -14.24
N GLU A 137 5.97 2.49 -13.93
CA GLU A 137 4.82 1.80 -13.34
C GLU A 137 4.22 0.82 -14.34
N ARG A 138 4.08 1.22 -15.60
CA ARG A 138 3.60 0.35 -16.68
C ARG A 138 4.48 -0.89 -16.83
N ALA A 139 5.80 -0.71 -16.87
CA ALA A 139 6.75 -1.82 -16.96
C ALA A 139 6.69 -2.75 -15.74
N HIS A 140 6.50 -2.19 -14.54
CA HIS A 140 6.30 -2.97 -13.33
C HIS A 140 5.02 -3.82 -13.39
N LEU A 141 3.89 -3.24 -13.80
CA LEU A 141 2.62 -3.94 -13.96
C LEU A 141 2.69 -5.03 -15.05
N GLN A 142 3.37 -4.77 -16.16
CA GLN A 142 3.60 -5.76 -17.22
C GLN A 142 4.41 -6.97 -16.72
N ARG A 143 5.44 -6.75 -15.90
CA ARG A 143 6.19 -7.85 -15.26
C ARG A 143 5.26 -8.72 -14.40
N HIS A 144 4.44 -8.11 -13.55
CA HIS A 144 3.48 -8.85 -12.72
C HIS A 144 2.45 -9.61 -13.55
N ARG A 145 1.87 -8.97 -14.59
CA ARG A 145 0.97 -9.63 -15.54
C ARG A 145 1.65 -10.86 -16.16
N ALA A 146 2.89 -10.76 -16.62
CA ALA A 146 3.60 -11.87 -17.26
C ALA A 146 3.75 -13.10 -16.36
N THR A 147 3.88 -12.92 -15.04
CA THR A 147 3.97 -14.04 -14.08
C THR A 147 2.70 -14.89 -13.98
N LEU A 148 1.55 -14.39 -14.48
CA LEU A 148 0.29 -15.13 -14.51
C LEU A 148 0.17 -16.10 -15.70
N GLY A 149 1.12 -16.06 -16.64
CA GLY A 149 1.07 -16.78 -17.93
C GLY A 149 1.78 -18.14 -17.96
N HIS A 150 1.96 -18.80 -16.81
CA HIS A 150 2.53 -20.15 -16.68
C HIS A 150 1.58 -21.05 -15.88
#